data_AF-A0A7S0I4Z4-F1
#
_entry.id   AF-A0A7S0I4Z4-F1
#
_cell.length_a   1.000
_cell.length_b   1.000
_cell.length_c   1.000
_cell.angle_alpha   90.00
_cell.angle_beta   90.00
_cell.angle_gamma   90.00
#
_symmetry.space_group_name_H-M   'P 1'
#
loop_
_entity.id
_entity.type
_entity.pdbx_description
1 polymer ?
#
loop_
_entity_poly.entity_id
_entity_poly.type
_entity_poly.pdbx_seq_one_letter_code
_entity_poly.pdbx_strand_id
1 'polypeptide(L)'
;SGGERKRCAIGVELVSRPRMLFLDEPTSGLDAATALLLVSLLSDLARDSAMQVLCSVHQPRSNIYRAFHKLLLLSRGTAVYSGALSDAVPYFEAAAGVPLPQLTNPADWLIDLIDADAVSVTSNTNVSTPGGDAAPPAPA
;
A
#
# COMPACT_ATOMS: atom_id res chain seq x y z
N SER A 1 -25.08 7.08 8.39
CA SER A 1 -24.52 6.67 7.08
C SER A 1 -23.59 5.47 7.25
N GLY A 2 -23.25 4.75 6.17
CA GLY A 2 -22.29 3.63 6.25
C GLY A 2 -20.90 4.05 6.77
N GLY A 3 -20.47 5.25 6.41
CA GLY A 3 -19.22 5.82 6.89
C GLY A 3 -19.20 6.15 8.38
N GLU A 4 -20.31 6.64 8.92
CA GLU A 4 -20.44 6.87 10.37
C GLU A 4 -20.37 5.57 11.16
N ARG A 5 -21.00 4.50 10.64
CA ARG A 5 -20.93 3.17 11.27
C ARG A 5 -19.49 2.65 11.32
N LYS A 6 -18.72 2.80 10.24
CA LYS A 6 -17.29 2.41 10.20
C LYS A 6 -16.46 3.22 11.20
N ARG A 7 -16.60 4.54 11.22
CA ARG A 7 -15.87 5.39 12.17
C ARG A 7 -16.22 5.07 13.62
N CYS A 8 -17.50 4.80 13.91
CA CYS A 8 -17.94 4.36 15.23
C CYS A 8 -17.29 3.04 15.63
N ALA A 9 -17.24 2.05 14.72
CA ALA A 9 -16.58 0.78 14.98
C ALA A 9 -15.08 0.94 15.28
N ILE A 10 -14.37 1.76 14.49
CA ILE A 10 -12.95 2.09 14.77
C ILE A 10 -12.81 2.76 16.14
N GLY A 11 -13.71 3.69 16.47
CA GLY A 11 -13.73 4.36 17.78
C GLY A 11 -13.90 3.38 18.94
N VAL A 12 -14.75 2.36 18.81
CA VAL A 12 -14.94 1.31 19.82
C VAL A 12 -13.64 0.53 20.05
N GLU A 13 -12.94 0.13 18.99
CA GLU A 13 -11.65 -0.56 19.10
C GLU A 13 -10.59 0.30 19.80
N LEU A 14 -10.57 1.60 19.50
CA LEU A 14 -9.61 2.55 20.08
C LEU A 14 -9.77 2.77 21.59
N VAL A 15 -10.96 2.52 22.17
CA VAL A 15 -11.18 2.63 23.63
C VAL A 15 -10.23 1.71 24.42
N SER A 16 -9.91 0.55 23.84
CA SER A 16 -8.99 -0.44 24.43
C SER A 16 -7.51 0.00 24.42
N ARG A 17 -7.19 1.10 23.71
CA ARG A 17 -5.81 1.58 23.47
C ARG A 17 -4.86 0.47 22.98
N PRO A 18 -5.19 -0.17 21.85
CA PRO A 18 -4.36 -1.27 21.35
C PRO A 18 -2.99 -0.75 20.90
N ARG A 19 -1.98 -1.63 20.96
CA ARG A 19 -0.65 -1.33 20.38
C ARG A 19 -0.60 -1.56 18.87
N MET A 20 -1.52 -2.34 18.33
CA MET A 20 -1.66 -2.60 16.89
C MET A 20 -3.13 -2.52 16.50
N LEU A 21 -3.41 -1.81 15.41
CA LEU A 21 -4.73 -1.67 14.82
C LEU A 21 -4.69 -2.18 13.39
N PHE A 22 -5.56 -3.15 13.08
CA PHE A 22 -5.72 -3.73 11.75
C PHE A 22 -7.03 -3.26 11.14
N LEU A 23 -7.00 -2.76 9.91
CA LEU A 23 -8.19 -2.24 9.23
C LEU A 23 -8.27 -2.78 7.80
N ASP A 24 -9.36 -3.44 7.47
CA ASP A 24 -9.62 -3.92 6.11
C ASP A 24 -10.49 -2.91 5.36
N GLU A 25 -9.94 -2.32 4.29
CA GLU A 25 -10.56 -1.31 3.44
C GLU A 25 -11.34 -0.21 4.20
N PRO A 26 -10.68 0.55 5.11
CA PRO A 26 -11.35 1.52 5.96
C PRO A 26 -11.98 2.68 5.17
N THR A 27 -11.51 2.92 3.95
CA THR A 27 -12.00 3.99 3.05
C THR A 27 -13.17 3.57 2.17
N SER A 28 -13.50 2.27 2.10
CA SER A 28 -14.56 1.77 1.22
C SER A 28 -15.93 2.33 1.61
N GLY A 29 -16.70 2.82 0.63
CA GLY A 29 -18.02 3.44 0.86
C GLY A 29 -17.99 4.82 1.53
N LEU A 30 -16.83 5.47 1.62
CA LEU A 30 -16.69 6.87 2.01
C LEU A 30 -16.56 7.77 0.78
N ASP A 31 -17.05 9.00 0.89
CA ASP A 31 -16.67 10.06 -0.05
C ASP A 31 -15.19 10.45 0.12
N ALA A 32 -14.63 11.13 -0.88
CA ALA A 32 -13.21 11.43 -0.93
C ALA A 32 -12.71 12.30 0.25
N ALA A 33 -13.53 13.23 0.74
CA ALA A 33 -13.14 14.12 1.84
C ALA A 33 -13.13 13.35 3.16
N THR A 34 -14.16 12.56 3.40
CA THR A 34 -14.26 11.71 4.60
C THR A 34 -13.19 10.63 4.63
N ALA A 35 -12.88 10.01 3.48
CA ALA A 35 -11.80 9.03 3.37
C ALA A 35 -10.44 9.64 3.72
N LEU A 36 -10.15 10.84 3.20
CA LEU A 36 -8.92 11.56 3.53
C LEU A 36 -8.84 11.89 5.02
N LEU A 37 -9.92 12.40 5.61
CA LEU A 37 -9.98 12.71 7.04
C LEU A 37 -9.69 11.47 7.89
N LEU A 38 -10.29 10.33 7.54
CA LEU A 38 -10.06 9.06 8.25
C LEU A 38 -8.60 8.62 8.16
N VAL A 39 -8.01 8.64 6.96
CA VAL A 39 -6.62 8.20 6.77
C VAL A 39 -5.64 9.14 7.46
N SER A 40 -5.86 10.46 7.44
CA SER A 40 -5.06 11.41 8.19
C SER A 40 -5.10 11.13 9.69
N LEU A 41 -6.30 10.89 10.24
CA LEU A 41 -6.46 10.54 11.65
C LEU A 41 -5.71 9.24 12.01
N LEU A 42 -5.77 8.23 11.16
CA LEU A 42 -5.02 6.98 11.35
C LEU A 42 -3.51 7.19 11.28
N SER A 43 -3.04 8.03 10.36
CA SER A 43 -1.62 8.41 10.25
C SER A 43 -1.14 9.18 11.48
N ASP A 44 -1.96 10.09 12.02
CA ASP A 44 -1.61 10.86 13.21
C ASP A 44 -1.62 9.98 14.45
N LEU A 45 -2.58 9.06 14.57
CA LEU A 45 -2.55 8.02 15.60
C LEU A 45 -1.26 7.17 15.53
N ALA A 46 -0.83 6.78 14.33
CA ALA A 46 0.40 6.01 14.15
C ALA A 46 1.68 6.79 14.51
N ARG A 47 1.65 8.13 14.42
CA ARG A 47 2.79 9.00 14.74
C ARG A 47 2.83 9.43 16.20
N ASP A 48 1.68 9.85 16.73
CA ASP A 48 1.59 10.54 18.02
C ASP A 48 1.31 9.57 19.17
N SER A 49 0.90 8.34 18.86
CA SER A 49 0.70 7.28 19.84
C SER A 49 1.65 6.11 19.60
N ALA A 50 1.89 5.31 20.64
CA ALA A 50 2.67 4.07 20.54
C ALA A 50 1.89 2.93 19.85
N MET A 51 1.05 3.25 18.87
CA MET A 51 0.18 2.32 18.14
C MET A 51 0.67 2.16 16.69
N GLN A 52 0.82 0.93 16.24
CA GLN A 52 1.01 0.63 14.82
C GLN A 52 -0.34 0.45 14.13
N VAL A 53 -0.49 1.03 12.95
CA VAL A 53 -1.69 0.88 12.13
C VAL A 53 -1.32 0.16 10.84
N LEU A 54 -1.98 -0.98 10.57
CA LEU A 54 -1.89 -1.69 9.31
C LEU A 54 -3.26 -1.66 8.63
N CYS A 55 -3.33 -1.22 7.39
CA CYS A 55 -4.56 -1.26 6.63
C CYS A 55 -4.37 -1.62 5.16
N SER A 56 -5.38 -2.27 4.60
CA SER A 56 -5.53 -2.45 3.16
C SER A 56 -6.28 -1.26 2.58
N VAL A 57 -5.83 -0.72 1.44
CA VAL A 57 -6.58 0.30 0.71
C VAL A 57 -6.65 -0.10 -0.74
N HIS A 58 -7.87 -0.32 -1.23
CA HIS A 58 -8.14 -0.58 -2.62
C HIS A 58 -8.03 0.72 -3.43
N GLN A 59 -7.03 0.81 -4.32
CA GLN A 59 -6.80 1.91 -5.26
C GLN A 59 -6.92 3.32 -4.62
N PRO A 60 -5.97 3.70 -3.73
CA PRO A 60 -6.02 4.99 -3.06
C PRO A 60 -5.82 6.13 -4.05
N ARG A 61 -6.61 7.19 -3.90
CA ARG A 61 -6.31 8.47 -4.55
C ARG A 61 -4.95 9.00 -4.10
N SER A 62 -4.29 9.79 -4.94
CA SER A 62 -2.92 10.25 -4.69
C SER A 62 -2.74 11.07 -3.41
N ASN A 63 -3.79 11.71 -2.88
CA ASN A 63 -3.74 12.39 -1.59
C ASN A 63 -3.74 11.40 -0.41
N ILE A 64 -4.55 10.35 -0.48
CA ILE A 64 -4.59 9.25 0.49
C ILE A 64 -3.28 8.47 0.45
N TYR A 65 -2.76 8.16 -0.75
CA TYR A 65 -1.47 7.49 -0.92
C TYR A 65 -0.35 8.20 -0.15
N ARG A 66 -0.27 9.53 -0.25
CA ARG A 66 0.75 10.35 0.42
C ARG A 66 0.63 10.41 1.95
N ALA A 67 -0.47 9.97 2.52
CA ALA A 67 -0.65 9.94 3.97
C ALA A 67 0.05 8.74 4.64
N PHE A 68 0.49 7.74 3.87
CA PHE A 68 1.17 6.56 4.39
C PHE A 68 2.67 6.78 4.58
N HIS A 69 3.26 6.08 5.57
CA HIS A 69 4.70 6.11 5.82
C HIS A 69 5.42 4.91 5.20
N LYS A 70 4.77 3.74 5.24
CA LYS A 70 5.29 2.48 4.70
C LYS A 70 4.29 1.87 3.73
N LEU A 71 4.81 1.12 2.77
CA LEU A 71 4.03 0.43 1.76
C LEU A 71 4.41 -1.05 1.75
N LEU A 72 3.40 -1.91 1.73
CA LEU A 72 3.51 -3.33 1.46
C LEU A 72 2.71 -3.59 0.18
N LEU A 73 3.39 -3.98 -0.90
CA LEU A 73 2.73 -4.42 -2.14
C LEU A 73 2.77 -5.93 -2.23
N LEU A 74 1.62 -6.50 -2.54
CA LEU A 74 1.43 -7.93 -2.70
C LEU A 74 1.01 -8.22 -4.15
N SER A 75 1.66 -9.19 -4.78
CA SER A 75 1.22 -9.77 -6.05
C SER A 75 1.14 -11.29 -5.91
N ARG A 76 -0.02 -11.87 -6.25
CA ARG A 76 -0.28 -13.32 -6.15
C ARG A 76 0.14 -13.97 -4.83
N GLY A 77 -0.16 -13.30 -3.71
CA GLY A 77 0.15 -13.79 -2.36
C GLY A 77 1.62 -13.63 -1.94
N THR A 78 2.47 -13.02 -2.78
CA THR A 78 3.88 -12.75 -2.48
C THR A 78 4.10 -11.26 -2.28
N ALA A 79 4.91 -10.89 -1.29
CA ALA A 79 5.34 -9.52 -1.10
C ALA A 79 6.39 -9.15 -2.16
N VAL A 80 6.02 -8.24 -3.06
CA VAL A 80 6.92 -7.73 -4.12
C VAL A 80 7.64 -6.46 -3.68
N TYR A 81 7.12 -5.77 -2.66
CA TYR A 81 7.76 -4.64 -2.03
C TYR A 81 7.33 -4.51 -0.57
N SER A 82 8.28 -4.21 0.32
CA SER A 82 8.00 -3.84 1.72
C SER A 82 9.03 -2.82 2.17
N GLY A 83 8.60 -1.59 2.40
CA GLY A 83 9.53 -0.50 2.69
C GLY A 83 8.86 0.84 2.94
N ALA A 84 9.66 1.90 2.96
CA ALA A 84 9.13 3.26 3.06
C ALA A 84 8.34 3.62 1.79
N LEU A 85 7.29 4.44 1.93
CA LEU A 85 6.51 4.88 0.77
C LEU A 85 7.37 5.69 -0.22
N SER A 86 8.32 6.48 0.29
CA SER A 86 9.23 7.32 -0.49
C SER A 86 10.09 6.54 -1.47
N ASP A 87 10.46 5.32 -1.09
CA ASP A 87 11.45 4.52 -1.82
C ASP A 87 10.78 3.59 -2.84
N ALA A 88 9.46 3.43 -2.77
CA ALA A 88 8.70 2.54 -3.63
C ALA A 88 8.80 2.93 -5.10
N VAL A 89 8.57 4.21 -5.44
CA VAL A 89 8.65 4.67 -6.84
C VAL A 89 10.07 4.50 -7.39
N PRO A 90 11.13 5.03 -6.75
CA PRO A 90 12.52 4.81 -7.22
C PRO A 90 12.88 3.33 -7.40
N TYR A 91 12.43 2.46 -6.48
CA TYR A 91 12.66 1.02 -6.57
C TYR A 91 12.07 0.42 -7.84
N PHE A 92 10.82 0.73 -8.16
CA PHE A 92 10.14 0.19 -9.34
C PHE A 92 10.57 0.87 -10.64
N GLU A 93 10.95 2.15 -10.63
CA GLU A 93 11.54 2.83 -11.79
C GLU A 93 12.85 2.16 -12.21
N ALA A 94 13.71 1.82 -11.23
CA ALA A 94 14.96 1.13 -11.48
C ALA A 94 14.75 -0.31 -12.00
N ALA A 95 13.74 -1.02 -11.47
CA ALA A 95 13.42 -2.39 -11.89
C ALA A 95 12.75 -2.45 -13.28
N ALA A 96 11.80 -1.56 -13.56
CA ALA A 96 11.05 -1.53 -14.81
C ALA A 96 11.80 -0.83 -15.96
N GLY A 97 12.78 0.03 -15.64
CA GLY A 97 13.47 0.87 -16.62
C GLY A 97 12.59 1.98 -17.21
N VAL A 98 11.42 2.25 -16.62
CA VAL A 98 10.46 3.26 -17.07
C VAL A 98 10.16 4.21 -15.90
N PRO A 99 10.31 5.53 -16.07
CA PRO A 99 9.99 6.48 -15.02
C PRO A 99 8.47 6.60 -14.80
N LEU A 100 8.06 7.01 -13.60
CA LEU A 100 6.68 7.35 -13.29
C LEU A 100 6.22 8.48 -14.23
N PRO A 101 5.16 8.28 -15.04
CA PRO A 101 4.68 9.33 -15.93
C PRO A 101 4.14 10.54 -15.17
N GLN A 102 4.29 11.72 -15.77
CA GLN A 102 3.75 12.96 -15.21
C GLN A 102 2.24 12.87 -15.02
N LEU A 103 1.72 13.54 -13.98
CA LEU A 103 0.29 13.61 -13.65
C LEU A 103 -0.38 12.23 -13.42
N THR A 104 0.41 11.18 -13.16
CA THR A 104 -0.10 9.83 -12.87
C THR A 104 -0.13 9.58 -11.36
N ASN A 105 -1.15 8.87 -10.89
CA ASN A 105 -1.23 8.43 -9.51
C ASN A 105 -0.17 7.34 -9.25
N PRO A 106 0.79 7.54 -8.32
CA PRO A 106 1.80 6.53 -8.05
C PRO A 106 1.21 5.18 -7.63
N ALA A 107 0.11 5.18 -6.87
CA ALA A 107 -0.52 3.95 -6.41
C ALA A 107 -1.02 3.10 -7.59
N ASP A 108 -1.69 3.73 -8.56
CA ASP A 108 -2.24 3.04 -9.72
C ASP A 108 -1.10 2.52 -10.60
N TRP A 109 -0.07 3.35 -10.85
CA TRP A 109 1.10 2.94 -11.62
C TRP A 109 1.82 1.74 -11.00
N LEU A 110 2.01 1.72 -9.68
CA LEU A 110 2.61 0.59 -8.97
C LEU A 110 1.78 -0.68 -9.10
N ILE A 111 0.45 -0.57 -8.98
CA ILE A 111 -0.47 -1.72 -9.13
C ILE A 111 -0.43 -2.26 -10.57
N ASP A 112 -0.49 -1.38 -11.57
CA ASP A 112 -0.44 -1.77 -12.98
C ASP A 112 0.88 -2.47 -13.32
N LEU A 113 1.99 -2.00 -12.75
CA LEU A 113 3.31 -2.61 -12.99
C LEU A 113 3.40 -4.03 -12.42
N ILE A 114 2.92 -4.25 -11.19
CA ILE A 114 2.98 -5.57 -10.55
C ILE A 114 1.94 -6.54 -11.12
N ASP A 115 0.88 -6.03 -11.75
CA ASP A 115 -0.11 -6.85 -12.47
C ASP A 115 0.40 -7.21 -13.88
N ALA A 116 1.05 -6.28 -14.58
CA ALA A 116 1.68 -6.53 -15.87
C ALA A 116 2.82 -7.57 -15.78
N ASP A 117 3.63 -7.53 -14.72
CA ASP A 117 4.67 -8.53 -14.49
C ASP A 117 4.06 -9.91 -14.12
N ALA A 118 2.92 -9.92 -13.45
CA ALA A 118 2.13 -11.14 -13.29
C ALA A 118 1.66 -11.72 -14.65
N VAL A 119 1.36 -10.89 -15.65
CA VAL A 119 1.00 -11.35 -16.99
C VAL A 119 2.21 -11.91 -17.76
N SER A 120 3.40 -11.29 -17.63
CA SER A 120 4.64 -11.73 -18.31
C SER A 120 5.13 -13.11 -17.84
N VAL A 121 4.95 -13.44 -16.55
CA VAL A 121 5.28 -14.76 -16.00
C VAL A 121 4.37 -15.88 -16.53
N THR A 122 3.17 -15.53 -17.04
CA THR A 122 2.20 -16.53 -17.50
C THR A 122 2.39 -16.90 -18.99
N SER A 123 3.02 -16.04 -19.80
CA SER A 123 3.20 -16.25 -21.25
C SER A 123 4.45 -17.05 -21.64
N ASN A 124 5.38 -17.30 -20.71
CA ASN A 124 6.58 -18.10 -20.93
C ASN A 124 6.63 -19.36 -20.05
N THR A 125 5.74 -20.33 -20.33
CA THR A 125 5.93 -21.71 -19.88
C THR A 125 6.60 -22.53 -20.99
N ASN A 126 7.90 -22.31 -21.19
CA ASN A 126 8.79 -23.32 -21.78
C ASN A 126 10.23 -23.15 -21.24
N VAL A 127 10.54 -24.04 -20.28
CA VAL A 127 11.86 -24.63 -19.96
C VAL A 127 12.89 -23.81 -19.16
N SER A 128 13.29 -24.45 -18.05
CA SER A 128 14.52 -24.37 -17.23
C SER A 128 14.76 -23.17 -16.31
N THR A 129 14.58 -23.43 -15.02
CA THR A 129 15.28 -22.78 -13.90
C THR A 129 16.80 -22.93 -14.04
N PRO A 130 17.55 -21.90 -13.63
CA PRO A 130 18.67 -22.08 -12.73
C PRO A 130 18.41 -21.27 -11.45
N GLY A 131 18.67 -21.88 -10.30
CA GLY A 131 18.35 -21.32 -8.99
C GLY A 131 19.20 -20.11 -8.59
N GLY A 132 18.81 -19.54 -7.45
CA GLY A 132 19.66 -18.70 -6.62
C GLY A 132 19.04 -17.34 -6.31
N ASP A 133 18.52 -17.23 -5.09
CA ASP A 133 18.48 -16.03 -4.26
C ASP A 133 18.99 -14.74 -4.92
N ALA A 134 18.08 -13.88 -5.33
CA ALA A 134 18.35 -12.46 -5.51
C ALA A 134 17.39 -11.68 -4.62
N ALA A 135 17.76 -11.59 -3.34
CA ALA A 135 17.30 -10.49 -2.50
C ALA A 135 17.68 -9.16 -3.19
N PRO A 136 16.76 -8.20 -3.34
CA PRO A 136 17.10 -6.92 -3.93
C PRO A 136 18.13 -6.19 -3.05
N PRO A 137 19.07 -5.43 -3.65
CA PRO A 137 20.14 -4.79 -2.90
C PRO A 137 19.57 -3.79 -1.89
N ALA A 138 20.01 -3.91 -0.65
CA ALA A 138 19.67 -2.98 0.44
C ALA A 138 20.13 -1.55 0.09
N PRO A 139 19.36 -0.51 0.42
CA PRO A 139 19.79 0.87 0.21
C PRO A 139 20.97 1.20 1.14
N ALA A 140 21.97 1.89 0.58
CA ALA A 140 23.18 2.36 1.25
C ALA A 140 22.92 3.46 2.28
#